data_AF-A0AAW9SM71-F1
#
_entry.id   AF-A0AAW9SM71-F1
#
_cell.length_a   1.000
_cell.length_b   1.000
_cell.length_c   1.000
_cell.angle_alpha   90.00
_cell.angle_beta   90.00
_cell.angle_gamma   90.00
#
_symmetry.space_group_name_H-M   'P 1'
#
loop_
_entity.id
_entity.type
_entity.pdbx_description
1 polymer ?
#
loop_
_entity_poly.entity_id
_entity_poly.type
_entity_poly.pdbx_seq_one_letter_code
_entity_poly.pdbx_strand_id
1 'polypeptide(L)'
;MTKDRQIRIERAVYTQAQQEAKTYQLSLKAYTQAALRFFASRKLNPIAYRPGMEYELSRDLNKAVDRLFGFLITQEKSVLKPLLTETVRSRILLELTIDNLHRVSEVDPNTLQKLKRENEQYMHTVAGQVLAAYFPAKK
;
A
#
# COMPACT_ATOMS: atom_id res chain seq x y z
N MET A 1 17.33 27.27 49.59
CA MET A 1 16.82 28.46 48.88
C MET A 1 17.05 28.24 47.39
N THR A 2 15.99 28.04 46.61
CA THR A 2 16.07 27.91 45.15
C THR A 2 16.38 29.30 44.58
N LYS A 3 17.53 29.48 43.91
CA LYS A 3 17.85 30.73 43.22
C LYS A 3 16.84 30.95 42.10
N ASP A 4 16.09 32.06 42.17
CA ASP A 4 15.27 32.50 41.06
C ASP A 4 16.18 32.86 39.88
N ARG A 5 15.99 32.15 38.76
CA ARG A 5 16.72 32.43 37.52
C ARG A 5 15.95 33.50 36.75
N GLN A 6 16.60 34.62 36.50
CA GLN A 6 16.02 35.74 35.77
C GLN A 6 16.52 35.76 34.33
N ILE A 7 15.61 36.04 33.38
CA ILE A 7 15.92 36.23 31.97
C ILE A 7 15.40 37.61 31.57
N ARG A 8 16.25 38.40 30.90
CA ARG A 8 15.83 39.67 30.32
C ARG A 8 15.18 39.38 28.97
N ILE A 9 13.97 39.90 28.78
CA ILE A 9 13.21 39.81 27.54
C ILE A 9 12.80 41.20 27.10
N GLU A 10 12.66 41.38 25.79
CA GLU A 10 12.21 42.65 25.22
C GLU A 10 10.80 42.99 25.67
N ARG A 11 10.53 44.29 25.83
CA ARG A 11 9.25 44.79 26.34
C ARG A 11 8.07 44.37 25.46
N ALA A 12 8.25 44.41 24.13
CA ALA A 12 7.21 43.97 23.18
C ALA A 12 6.84 42.50 23.38
N VAL A 13 7.85 41.63 23.51
CA VAL A 13 7.67 40.18 23.74
C VAL A 13 7.00 39.92 25.09
N TYR A 14 7.37 40.66 26.13
CA TYR A 14 6.73 40.57 27.44
C TYR A 14 5.23 40.90 27.37
N THR A 15 4.86 42.00 26.72
CA THR A 15 3.46 42.43 26.58
C THR A 15 2.65 41.42 25.79
N GLN A 16 3.20 40.89 24.69
CA GLN A 16 2.55 39.88 23.88
C GLN A 16 2.35 38.57 24.67
N ALA A 17 3.38 38.08 25.37
CA ALA A 17 3.28 36.88 26.20
C ALA A 17 2.26 37.05 27.33
N GLN A 18 2.13 38.26 27.89
CA GLN A 18 1.14 38.55 28.93
C GLN A 18 -0.30 38.57 28.37
N GLN A 19 -0.50 39.06 27.14
CA GLN A 19 -1.80 39.01 26.46
C GLN A 19 -2.20 37.56 26.15
N GLU A 20 -1.30 36.78 25.56
CA GLU A 20 -1.51 35.36 25.26
C GLU A 20 -1.81 34.54 26.51
N ALA A 21 -1.04 34.75 27.59
CA ALA A 21 -1.30 34.08 28.86
C ALA A 21 -2.72 34.35 29.38
N LYS A 22 -3.24 35.58 29.22
CA LYS A 22 -4.62 35.91 29.58
C LYS A 22 -5.65 35.21 28.70
N THR A 23 -5.40 35.10 27.39
CA THR A 23 -6.28 34.36 26.46
C THR A 23 -6.50 32.93 26.92
N TYR A 24 -5.46 32.28 27.44
CA TYR A 24 -5.52 30.91 27.96
C TYR A 24 -5.82 30.82 29.47
N GLN A 25 -6.18 31.94 30.12
CA GLN A 25 -6.47 32.00 31.56
C GLN A 25 -5.31 31.50 32.45
N LEU A 26 -4.07 31.68 31.99
CA LEU A 26 -2.85 31.29 32.69
C LEU A 26 -2.13 32.50 33.28
N SER A 27 -1.40 32.29 34.37
CA SER A 27 -0.39 33.26 34.80
C SER A 27 0.77 33.29 33.81
N LEU A 28 1.43 34.44 33.67
CA LEU A 28 2.61 34.57 32.79
C LEU A 28 3.71 33.54 33.14
N LYS A 29 3.89 33.24 34.43
CA LYS A 29 4.82 32.20 34.90
C LYS A 29 4.42 30.82 34.39
N ALA A 30 3.15 30.44 34.54
CA ALA A 30 2.64 29.15 34.08
C ALA A 30 2.74 29.00 32.55
N TYR A 31 2.37 30.06 31.82
CA TYR A 31 2.46 30.10 30.36
C TYR A 31 3.90 29.92 29.87
N THR A 32 4.85 30.69 30.43
CA THR A 32 6.27 30.62 30.04
C THR A 32 6.86 29.25 30.36
N GLN A 33 6.52 28.68 31.51
CA GLN A 33 6.98 27.35 31.91
C GLN A 33 6.42 26.26 31.00
N ALA A 34 5.16 26.37 30.58
CA ALA A 34 4.55 25.46 29.62
C ALA A 34 5.22 25.55 28.24
N ALA A 35 5.49 26.76 27.74
CA ALA A 35 6.19 26.98 26.48
C ALA A 35 7.61 26.39 26.50
N LEU A 36 8.39 26.67 27.56
CA LEU A 36 9.74 26.10 27.72
C LEU A 36 9.71 24.57 27.77
N ARG A 37 8.76 23.99 28.51
CA ARG A 37 8.58 22.54 28.58
C ARG A 37 8.20 21.94 27.23
N PHE A 38 7.33 22.61 26.46
CA PHE A 38 6.88 22.15 25.16
C PHE A 38 8.04 21.99 24.17
N PHE A 39 8.89 23.01 24.05
CA PHE A 39 10.03 22.97 23.15
C PHE A 39 11.14 22.03 23.65
N ALA A 40 11.43 22.05 24.96
CA ALA A 40 12.47 21.22 25.54
C ALA A 40 12.13 19.72 25.48
N SER A 41 10.89 19.33 25.79
CA SER A 41 10.48 17.91 25.79
C SER A 41 10.45 17.31 24.39
N ARG A 42 10.10 18.10 23.38
CA ARG A 42 10.04 17.67 21.98
C ARG A 42 11.35 17.87 21.21
N LYS A 43 12.40 18.40 21.87
CA LYS A 43 13.69 18.75 21.23
C LYS A 43 13.51 19.63 19.98
N LEU A 44 12.49 20.49 20.00
CA LEU A 44 12.17 21.37 18.88
C LEU A 44 13.01 22.65 18.94
N ASN A 45 13.52 23.10 17.81
CA ASN A 45 14.17 24.41 17.70
C ASN A 45 13.09 25.51 17.63
N PRO A 46 12.98 26.40 18.63
CA PRO A 46 11.96 27.46 18.64
C PRO A 46 12.08 28.45 17.48
N ILE A 47 13.26 28.57 16.88
CA ILE A 47 13.52 29.46 15.73
C ILE A 47 13.09 28.81 14.42
N ALA A 48 13.24 27.48 14.31
CA ALA A 48 12.91 26.74 13.10
C ALA A 48 11.44 26.24 13.07
N TYR A 49 10.75 26.30 14.22
CA TYR A 49 9.37 25.88 14.33
C TYR A 49 8.45 26.85 13.57
N ARG A 50 7.94 26.39 12.42
CA ARG A 50 6.86 27.08 11.70
C ARG A 50 5.52 26.42 12.06
N PRO A 51 4.51 27.19 12.53
CA PRO A 51 3.17 26.66 12.68
C PRO A 51 2.66 26.16 11.32
N GLY A 52 2.18 24.91 11.27
CA GLY A 52 1.63 24.28 10.06
C GLY A 52 2.45 23.15 9.45
N MET A 53 3.73 22.95 9.82
CA MET A 53 4.52 21.84 9.26
C MET A 53 3.97 20.45 9.61
N GLU A 54 3.37 20.27 10.79
CA GLU A 54 2.71 19.02 11.16
C GLU A 54 1.47 18.74 10.27
N TYR A 55 0.77 19.80 9.84
CA TYR A 55 -0.37 19.68 8.93
C TYR A 55 0.07 19.35 7.51
N GLU A 56 1.15 19.95 7.02
CA GLU A 56 1.69 19.65 5.70
C GLU A 56 2.24 18.22 5.62
N LEU A 57 2.99 17.79 6.64
CA LEU A 57 3.53 16.44 6.70
C LEU A 57 2.41 15.38 6.76
N SER A 58 1.39 15.60 7.59
CA SER A 58 0.25 14.69 7.70
C SER A 58 -0.58 14.64 6.42
N ARG A 59 -0.80 15.79 5.77
CA ARG A 59 -1.48 15.85 4.47
C ARG A 59 -0.73 15.06 3.40
N ASP A 60 0.59 15.20 3.34
CA ASP A 60 1.38 14.55 2.30
C ASP A 60 1.54 13.04 2.56
N LEU A 61 1.63 12.63 3.84
CA LEU A 61 1.54 11.23 4.24
C LEU A 61 0.20 10.61 3.84
N ASN A 62 -0.92 11.28 4.12
CA ASN A 62 -2.25 10.78 3.77
C ASN A 62 -2.39 10.60 2.25
N LYS A 63 -1.91 11.57 1.45
CA LYS A 63 -1.91 11.43 -0.02
C LYS A 63 -1.06 10.26 -0.51
N ALA A 64 0.09 10.00 0.12
CA ALA A 64 0.94 8.88 -0.24
C ALA A 64 0.26 7.54 0.09
N VAL A 65 -0.37 7.45 1.26
CA VAL A 65 -1.15 6.30 1.72
C VAL A 65 -2.31 6.03 0.76
N ASP A 66 -3.09 7.04 0.40
CA ASP A 66 -4.22 6.92 -0.52
C ASP A 66 -3.80 6.39 -1.90
N ARG A 67 -2.66 6.86 -2.43
CA ARG A 67 -2.13 6.37 -3.70
C ARG A 67 -1.71 4.90 -3.63
N LEU A 68 -1.03 4.50 -2.56
CA LEU A 68 -0.59 3.12 -2.37
C LEU A 68 -1.79 2.18 -2.26
N PHE A 69 -2.78 2.52 -1.43
CA PHE A 69 -3.99 1.71 -1.31
C PHE A 69 -4.82 1.71 -2.59
N GLY A 70 -4.91 2.84 -3.30
CA GLY A 70 -5.57 2.90 -4.61
C GLY A 70 -4.91 1.98 -5.64
N PHE A 71 -3.58 1.94 -5.69
CA PHE A 71 -2.83 1.03 -6.55
C PHE A 71 -3.07 -0.43 -6.18
N LEU A 72 -3.01 -0.78 -4.89
CA LEU A 72 -3.24 -2.14 -4.41
C LEU A 72 -4.65 -2.63 -4.73
N ILE A 73 -5.68 -1.80 -4.50
CA ILE A 73 -7.07 -2.12 -4.84
C ILE A 73 -7.23 -2.34 -6.35
N THR A 74 -6.53 -1.53 -7.16
CA THR A 74 -6.57 -1.66 -8.61
C THR A 74 -5.92 -2.97 -9.05
N GLN A 75 -4.75 -3.32 -8.52
CA GLN A 75 -4.08 -4.60 -8.79
C GLN A 75 -4.94 -5.80 -8.35
N GLU A 76 -5.57 -5.71 -7.18
CA GLU A 76 -6.45 -6.76 -6.68
C GLU A 76 -7.64 -7.00 -7.63
N LYS A 77 -8.30 -5.93 -8.07
CA LYS A 77 -9.49 -6.01 -8.92
C LYS A 77 -9.18 -6.37 -10.37
N SER A 78 -8.11 -5.82 -10.94
CA SER A 78 -7.83 -5.93 -12.38
C SER A 78 -6.93 -7.10 -12.74
N VAL A 79 -6.11 -7.58 -11.81
CA VAL A 79 -5.12 -8.64 -12.09
C VAL A 79 -5.37 -9.86 -11.21
N LEU A 80 -5.31 -9.69 -9.89
CA LEU A 80 -5.29 -10.84 -8.97
C LEU A 80 -6.62 -11.61 -8.95
N LYS A 81 -7.75 -10.90 -8.87
CA LYS A 81 -9.08 -11.55 -8.89
C LYS A 81 -9.36 -12.27 -10.21
N PRO A 82 -9.19 -11.65 -11.38
CA PRO A 82 -9.35 -12.35 -12.65
C PRO A 82 -8.43 -13.58 -12.77
N LEU A 83 -7.16 -13.47 -12.38
CA LEU A 83 -6.22 -14.58 -12.43
C LEU A 83 -6.64 -15.72 -11.49
N LEU A 84 -7.11 -15.40 -10.29
CA LEU A 84 -7.65 -16.39 -9.36
C LEU A 84 -8.89 -17.07 -9.94
N THR A 85 -9.82 -16.30 -10.51
CA THR A 85 -11.03 -16.85 -11.15
C THR A 85 -10.68 -17.81 -12.28
N GLU A 86 -9.77 -17.43 -13.18
CA GLU A 86 -9.32 -18.29 -14.28
C GLU A 86 -8.57 -19.53 -13.77
N THR A 87 -7.79 -19.40 -12.70
CA THR A 87 -7.08 -20.54 -12.08
C THR A 87 -8.06 -21.54 -11.50
N VAL A 88 -9.07 -21.06 -10.75
CA VAL A 88 -10.12 -21.92 -10.16
C VAL A 88 -10.94 -22.58 -11.27
N ARG A 89 -11.35 -21.81 -12.29
CA ARG A 89 -12.10 -22.34 -13.42
C ARG A 89 -11.32 -23.40 -14.18
N SER A 90 -10.03 -23.16 -14.43
CA SER A 90 -9.15 -24.13 -15.09
C SER A 90 -9.03 -25.41 -14.28
N ARG A 91 -8.91 -25.31 -12.95
CA ARG A 91 -8.85 -26.48 -12.07
C ARG A 91 -10.13 -27.29 -12.08
N ILE A 92 -11.30 -26.64 -12.01
CA ILE A 92 -12.60 -27.32 -12.11
C ILE A 92 -12.73 -28.05 -13.44
N LEU A 93 -12.37 -27.40 -14.55
CA LEU A 93 -12.40 -28.01 -15.88
C LEU A 93 -11.46 -29.22 -15.99
N LEU A 94 -10.26 -29.12 -15.42
CA LEU A 94 -9.31 -30.23 -15.38
C LEU A 94 -9.87 -31.43 -14.61
N GLU A 95 -10.42 -31.20 -13.42
CA GLU A 95 -11.03 -32.26 -12.60
C GLU A 95 -12.18 -32.94 -13.34
N LEU A 96 -13.10 -32.16 -13.93
CA LEU A 96 -14.19 -32.70 -14.76
C LEU A 96 -13.69 -33.49 -15.97
N THR A 97 -12.61 -33.03 -16.60
CA THR A 97 -12.02 -33.72 -17.75
C THR A 97 -11.41 -35.05 -17.33
N ILE A 98 -10.67 -35.08 -16.21
CA ILE A 98 -10.10 -36.30 -15.65
C ILE A 98 -11.20 -37.30 -15.30
N ASP A 99 -12.25 -36.87 -14.61
CA ASP A 99 -13.38 -37.72 -14.26
C ASP A 99 -14.08 -38.31 -15.50
N ASN A 100 -14.30 -37.49 -16.52
CA ASN A 100 -14.89 -37.95 -17.77
C ASN A 100 -13.98 -38.95 -18.51
N LEU A 101 -12.67 -38.71 -18.55
CA LEU A 101 -11.72 -39.64 -19.15
C LEU A 101 -11.67 -40.98 -18.41
N HIS A 102 -11.75 -40.97 -17.08
CA HIS A 102 -11.88 -42.19 -16.29
C HIS A 102 -13.13 -42.98 -16.67
N ARG A 103 -14.29 -42.33 -16.75
CA ARG A 103 -15.54 -42.98 -17.17
C ARG A 103 -15.46 -43.55 -18.58
N VAL A 104 -14.89 -42.81 -19.53
CA VAL A 104 -14.69 -43.30 -20.90
C VAL A 104 -13.71 -44.48 -20.93
N SER A 105 -12.67 -44.46 -20.07
CA SER A 105 -11.72 -45.58 -19.96
C SER A 105 -12.40 -46.89 -19.52
N GLU A 106 -13.43 -46.79 -18.68
CA GLU A 106 -14.19 -47.94 -18.16
C GLU A 106 -15.20 -48.47 -19.18
N VAL A 107 -15.81 -47.58 -19.97
CA VAL A 107 -16.90 -47.91 -20.91
C VAL A 107 -16.39 -48.26 -22.31
N ASP A 108 -15.41 -47.52 -22.83
CA ASP A 108 -14.85 -47.72 -24.18
C ASP A 108 -13.35 -47.33 -24.25
N PRO A 109 -12.45 -48.29 -23.96
CA PRO A 109 -11.00 -48.08 -23.99
C PRO A 109 -10.47 -47.68 -25.37
N ASN A 110 -11.13 -48.10 -26.46
CA ASN A 110 -10.68 -47.82 -27.82
C ASN A 110 -10.92 -46.35 -28.18
N THR A 111 -12.06 -45.80 -27.74
CA THR A 111 -12.35 -44.37 -27.88
C THR A 111 -11.35 -43.51 -27.11
N LEU A 112 -10.96 -43.93 -25.90
CA LEU A 112 -9.92 -43.22 -25.14
C LEU A 112 -8.56 -43.21 -25.84
N GLN A 113 -8.13 -44.35 -26.40
CA GLN A 113 -6.88 -44.43 -27.16
C GLN A 113 -6.89 -43.53 -28.39
N LYS A 114 -8.02 -43.44 -29.10
CA LYS A 114 -8.19 -42.55 -30.25
C LYS A 114 -8.05 -41.08 -29.82
N LEU A 115 -8.77 -40.66 -28.79
CA LEU A 115 -8.70 -39.30 -28.24
C LEU A 115 -7.29 -38.90 -27.80
N LYS A 116 -6.55 -39.84 -27.18
CA LYS A 116 -5.16 -39.59 -26.77
C LYS A 116 -4.26 -39.28 -27.98
N ARG A 117 -4.36 -40.07 -29.06
CA ARG A 117 -3.57 -39.86 -30.28
C ARG A 117 -3.91 -38.53 -30.97
N GLU A 118 -5.18 -38.19 -31.05
CA GLU A 118 -5.64 -36.91 -31.62
C GLU A 118 -5.13 -35.73 -30.80
N ASN A 119 -5.14 -35.83 -29.47
CA ASN A 119 -4.63 -34.78 -28.59
C ASN A 119 -3.11 -34.62 -28.69
N GLU A 120 -2.35 -35.71 -28.77
CA GLU A 120 -0.90 -35.67 -28.99
C GLU A 120 -0.55 -34.93 -30.30
N GLN A 121 -1.27 -35.23 -31.39
CA GLN A 121 -1.10 -34.55 -32.68
C GLN A 121 -1.45 -33.05 -32.61
N TYR A 122 -2.53 -32.71 -31.90
CA TYR A 122 -2.92 -31.32 -31.67
C TYR A 122 -1.86 -30.56 -30.88
N MET A 123 -1.33 -31.14 -29.79
CA MET A 123 -0.30 -30.50 -28.96
C MET A 123 0.99 -30.24 -29.73
N HIS A 124 1.43 -31.15 -30.60
CA HIS A 124 2.57 -30.91 -31.48
C HIS A 124 2.34 -29.74 -32.44
N THR A 125 1.12 -29.60 -32.96
CA THR A 125 0.75 -28.52 -33.88
C THR A 125 0.73 -27.18 -33.17
N VAL A 126 0.08 -27.10 -32.01
CA VAL A 126 -0.02 -25.88 -31.20
C VAL A 126 1.35 -25.46 -30.66
N ALA A 127 2.17 -26.39 -30.17
CA ALA A 127 3.52 -26.09 -29.71
C ALA A 127 4.37 -25.45 -30.82
N GLY A 128 4.26 -25.97 -32.06
CA GLY A 128 4.92 -25.37 -33.22
C GLY A 128 4.43 -23.95 -33.54
N GLN A 129 3.13 -23.71 -33.46
CA GLN A 129 2.53 -22.39 -33.69
C GLN A 129 2.92 -21.37 -32.62
N VAL A 130 2.91 -21.78 -31.35
CA VAL A 130 3.32 -20.93 -30.23
C VAL A 130 4.79 -20.58 -30.34
N LEU A 131 5.67 -21.57 -30.59
CA LEU A 131 7.10 -21.32 -30.77
C LEU A 131 7.36 -20.38 -31.95
N ALA A 132 6.64 -20.52 -33.07
CA ALA A 132 6.76 -19.63 -34.22
C ALA A 132 6.27 -18.19 -33.92
N ALA A 133 5.25 -18.03 -33.07
CA ALA A 133 4.72 -16.72 -32.69
C ALA A 133 5.66 -15.96 -31.73
N TYR A 134 6.34 -16.66 -30.82
CA TYR A 134 7.22 -16.04 -29.81
C TYR A 134 8.69 -15.99 -30.23
N PHE A 135 9.13 -16.85 -31.15
CA PHE A 135 10.50 -16.88 -31.68
C PHE A 135 10.48 -16.90 -33.21
N PRO A 136 10.07 -15.80 -33.87
CA PRO A 136 10.10 -15.73 -35.31
C PRO A 136 11.56 -15.86 -35.80
N ALA A 137 11.81 -16.80 -36.71
CA ALA A 137 13.12 -16.97 -37.33
C ALA A 137 13.54 -15.63 -37.95
N LYS A 138 14.67 -15.06 -37.48
CA LYS A 138 15.25 -13.86 -38.07
C LYS A 138 15.54 -14.15 -39.55
N LYS A 139 14.93 -13.36 -40.44
CA LYS A 139 15.31 -13.28 -41.85
C LYS A 139 16.67 -12.60 -41.99
#